data_AF-A0A1X7SKQ9-F1
#
_entry.id   AF-A0A1X7SKQ9-F1
#
_cell.length_a   1.000
_cell.length_b   1.000
_cell.length_c   1.000
_cell.angle_alpha   90.00
_cell.angle_beta   90.00
_cell.angle_gamma   90.00
#
_symmetry.space_group_name_H-M   'P 1'
#
loop_
_entity.id
_entity.type
_entity.pdbx_description
1 polymer ?
#
loop_
_entity_poly.entity_id
_entity_poly.type
_entity_poly.pdbx_seq_one_letter_code
_entity_poly.pdbx_strand_id
1 'polypeptide(L)' 'SKRDWSHILRQKGWFCFTGLSEEQVAMLEKDYAIYMSKTGRVPVVALRTSEIGYLANAIHSVMK' A
#
# COMPACT_ATOMS: atom_id res chain seq x y z
N SER A 1 0.82 8.46 -10.75
CA SER A 1 1.56 7.28 -11.24
C SER A 1 0.73 6.54 -12.28
N LYS A 2 1.28 6.22 -13.46
CA LYS A 2 0.61 5.52 -14.60
C LYS A 2 0.54 3.99 -14.41
N ARG A 3 0.52 3.49 -13.18
CA ARG A 3 0.55 2.05 -12.88
C ARG A 3 -0.88 1.50 -12.81
N ASP A 4 -1.11 0.32 -13.38
CA ASP A 4 -2.40 -0.37 -13.31
C ASP A 4 -2.61 -1.01 -11.93
N TRP A 5 -3.60 -0.51 -11.17
CA TRP A 5 -3.99 -1.01 -9.85
C TRP A 5 -5.12 -2.06 -9.90
N SER A 6 -5.56 -2.47 -11.09
CA SER A 6 -6.62 -3.48 -11.26
C SER A 6 -6.30 -4.83 -10.60
N HIS A 7 -5.01 -5.10 -10.34
CA HIS A 7 -4.58 -6.28 -9.60
C HIS A 7 -5.06 -6.29 -8.14
N ILE A 8 -5.30 -5.14 -7.50
CA ILE A 8 -5.86 -5.07 -6.14
C ILE A 8 -7.32 -5.55 -6.15
N LEU A 9 -8.11 -5.13 -7.13
CA LEU A 9 -9.52 -5.51 -7.26
C LEU A 9 -9.71 -6.98 -7.63
N ARG A 10 -8.74 -7.57 -8.33
CA ARG A 10 -8.75 -9.00 -8.70
C ARG A 10 -8.35 -9.92 -7.54
N GLN A 11 -7.65 -9.40 -6.53
CA GLN A 11 -7.24 -10.19 -5.37
C GLN A 11 -8.43 -10.43 -4.44
N LYS A 12 -8.68 -11.70 -4.11
CA LYS A 12 -9.70 -12.11 -3.14
C LYS A 12 -9.01 -12.62 -1.88
N GLY A 13 -9.37 -12.07 -0.74
CA GLY A 13 -8.86 -12.48 0.56
C GLY A 13 -8.66 -11.32 1.52
N TRP A 14 -8.13 -11.62 2.70
CA TRP A 14 -7.85 -10.63 3.73
C TRP A 14 -6.55 -9.85 3.50
N PHE A 15 -5.75 -10.26 2.52
CA PHE A 15 -4.47 -9.64 2.19
C PHE A 15 -4.45 -9.16 0.75
N CYS A 16 -3.75 -8.07 0.54
CA CYS A 16 -3.47 -7.51 -0.76
C CYS A 16 -1.97 -7.29 -0.92
N PHE A 17 -1.45 -7.63 -2.09
CA PHE A 17 -0.10 -7.27 -2.53
C PHE A 17 -0.18 -5.98 -3.33
N THR A 18 0.54 -4.96 -2.85
CA THR A 18 0.60 -3.62 -3.44
C THR A 18 1.60 -3.52 -4.60
N GLY A 19 2.54 -4.47 -4.72
CA GLY A 19 3.59 -4.45 -5.73
C GLY A 19 4.64 -3.34 -5.53
N LEU A 20 4.76 -2.83 -4.31
CA LEU A 20 5.79 -1.88 -3.88
C LEU A 20 7.13 -2.62 -3.66
N SER A 21 8.24 -1.95 -3.95
CA SER A 21 9.59 -2.46 -3.64
C SER A 21 9.91 -2.27 -2.15
N GLU A 22 10.94 -2.96 -1.64
CA GLU A 22 11.35 -2.84 -0.23
C GLU A 22 11.74 -1.40 0.13
N GLU A 23 12.36 -0.66 -0.80
CA GLU A 23 12.72 0.75 -0.61
C GLU A 23 11.49 1.63 -0.47
N GLN A 24 10.44 1.38 -1.26
CA GLN A 24 9.17 2.11 -1.17
C GLN A 24 8.45 1.83 0.13
N VAL A 25 8.49 0.58 0.61
CA VAL A 25 7.95 0.19 1.92
C VAL A 25 8.71 0.90 3.04
N ALA A 26 10.04 0.98 2.97
CA ALA A 26 10.85 1.68 3.97
C ALA A 26 10.56 3.19 4.01
N MET A 27 10.31 3.82 2.85
CA MET A 27 9.89 5.23 2.80
C MET A 27 8.50 5.44 3.41
N LEU A 28 7.55 4.54 3.16
CA LEU A 28 6.22 4.59 3.78
C LEU A 28 6.30 4.47 5.30
N GLU A 29 7.19 3.61 5.80
CA GLU A 29 7.43 3.46 7.23
C GLU A 29 8.03 4.73 7.84
N LYS A 30 9.07 5.28 7.21
CA LYS A 30 9.81 6.45 7.72
C LYS A 30 9.02 7.75 7.66
N ASP A 31 8.39 8.03 6.52
CA ASP A 31 7.84 9.36 6.23
C ASP A 31 6.33 9.45 6.52
N TYR A 32 5.62 8.32 6.50
CA TYR A 32 4.16 8.27 6.65
C TYR A 32 3.70 7.42 7.84
N ALA A 33 4.62 6.78 8.58
CA ALA A 33 4.34 5.86 9.67
C ALA A 33 3.39 4.70 9.28
N ILE A 34 3.51 4.23 8.03
CA ILE A 34 2.71 3.12 7.50
C ILE A 34 3.57 1.86 7.49
N TYR A 35 3.17 0.88 8.31
CA TYR A 35 3.88 -0.37 8.46
C TYR A 35 3.21 -1.49 7.65
N MET A 36 4.00 -2.16 6.81
CA MET A 36 3.55 -3.33 6.04
C MET A 36 4.68 -4.33 5.87
N SER A 37 4.37 -5.53 5.38
CA SER A 37 5.43 -6.52 5.09
C SER A 37 6.37 -5.99 4.01
N LYS A 38 7.66 -6.29 4.10
CA LYS A 38 8.69 -5.88 3.11
C LYS A 38 8.32 -6.25 1.67
N THR A 39 7.56 -7.33 1.49
CA THR A 39 7.02 -7.79 0.20
C THR A 39 5.86 -6.94 -0.34
N GLY A 40 5.49 -5.84 0.34
CA GLY A 40 4.35 -4.99 -0.01
C GLY A 40 2.99 -5.62 0.30
N ARG A 41 2.94 -6.65 1.15
CA ARG A 41 1.69 -7.30 1.59
C ARG A 41 1.03 -6.51 2.73
N VAL A 42 -0.23 -6.17 2.53
CA VAL A 42 -1.06 -5.41 3.48
C VAL A 42 -2.33 -6.20 3.84
N PRO A 43 -2.69 -6.33 5.13
CA PRO A 43 -3.98 -6.88 5.54
C PRO A 43 -5.09 -5.85 5.31
N VAL A 44 -5.94 -6.08 4.31
CA VAL A 44 -7.05 -5.17 3.95
C VAL A 44 -8.06 -5.07 5.09
N VAL A 45 -8.26 -6.15 5.84
CA VAL A 45 -9.16 -6.20 7.00
C VAL A 45 -8.73 -5.30 8.16
N ALA A 46 -7.45 -4.90 8.21
CA ALA A 46 -6.93 -4.01 9.25
C ALA A 46 -7.12 -2.52 8.88
N LEU A 47 -7.58 -2.21 7.66
CA LEU A 47 -7.74 -0.84 7.20
C LEU A 47 -9.15 -0.31 7.51
N ARG A 48 -9.23 0.90 8.04
CA ARG A 48 -10.49 1.63 8.19
C ARG A 48 -10.73 2.52 6.98
N THR A 49 -11.99 2.69 6.59
CA THR A 49 -12.38 3.51 5.43
C THR A 49 -11.86 4.94 5.52
N SER A 50 -11.79 5.50 6.72
CA SER A 50 -11.25 6.84 6.99
C SER A 50 -9.74 6.97 6.69
N GLU A 51 -8.99 5.88 6.74
CA GLU A 51 -7.53 5.87 6.55
C GLU A 51 -7.12 5.55 5.10
N ILE A 52 -8.05 5.03 4.29
CA ILE A 52 -7.78 4.64 2.90
C ILE A 52 -7.27 5.82 2.07
N GLY A 53 -7.83 7.02 2.27
CA GLY A 53 -7.39 8.22 1.56
C GLY A 53 -5.94 8.59 1.88
N TYR A 54 -5.56 8.51 3.16
CA TYR A 54 -4.20 8.78 3.61
C TYR A 54 -3.22 7.75 3.03
N LEU A 55 -3.55 6.45 3.11
CA LEU A 55 -2.75 5.37 2.54
C LEU A 55 -2.55 5.55 1.03
N ALA A 56 -3.61 5.87 0.28
CA ALA A 56 -3.53 6.08 -1.16
C ALA A 56 -2.62 7.26 -1.52
N ASN A 57 -2.68 8.36 -0.76
CA ASN A 57 -1.82 9.52 -0.95
C ASN A 57 -0.35 9.23 -0.61
N ALA A 58 -0.10 8.50 0.47
CA ALA A 58 1.24 8.07 0.86
C ALA A 58 1.86 7.17 -0.22
N ILE A 59 1.13 6.15 -0.66
CA ILE A 59 1.54 5.25 -1.75
C ILE A 59 1.83 6.04 -3.04
N HIS A 60 0.98 7.00 -3.39
CA HIS A 60 1.21 7.85 -4.56
C HIS A 60 2.51 8.66 -4.43
N SER A 61 2.81 9.16 -3.23
CA SER A 61 3.95 10.02 -2.97
C SER A 61 5.28 9.27 -3.05
N VAL A 62 5.35 8.02 -2.57
CA VAL A 62 6.55 7.16 -2.66
C VAL A 62 6.75 6.54 -4.04
N MET A 63 5.77 6.68 -4.94
CA MET A 63 5.80 6.18 -6.31
C MET A 63 6.04 7.29 -7.36
N LYS A 64 6.25 8.53 -6.93
CA LYS A 64 6.82 9.57 -7.79
C LYS A 64 8.30 9.32 -8.01
#